data_AF-A0A7C1REQ4-F1
#
_entry.id   AF-A0A7C1REQ4-F1
#
_cell.length_a   1.000
_cell.length_b   1.000
_cell.length_c   1.000
_cell.angle_alpha   90.00
_cell.angle_beta   90.00
_cell.angle_gamma   90.00
#
_symmetry.space_group_name_H-M   'P 1'
#
loop_
_entity.id
_entity.type
_entity.pdbx_description
1 polymer ?
#
loop_
_entity_poly.entity_id
_entity_poly.type
_entity_poly.pdbx_seq_one_letter_code
_entity_poly.pdbx_strand_id
1 'polypeptide(L)'
;MRDFYIAHEEDIKAGKTTDVYFIRTKKILVEKDIHRKVFADVTTTSLPKGWKWGVLAGIEEVAKLFEGLPVNVYAMPEGTIFHPYEPVLQIEGYYEEFGIYETAMLGMLSQATGIATAALRTKIAADFKPVYSFGIRHMHPAIAPMIDRSAFIGGCDGVSGVLGAEMIGEKPVGTMPHALILTVGDQVKAWKYFDEVIEPEVPRTALVDTLCDEKFEALMAAEALGERLAAVRLDTPGSRRGSFRKIIEEVRWELDLRGYEHVKIFVSGGLNEEKIKEIVDVADAFGVGGSIASAKPVDFSLDIVEVEGKPVTKRGKLSGRKQVYRCENGHYHRVPADKKLEKCPVCGAEVEPLLKPLIENGEIVAELPKAREIREYVLEQAKKFGLSLE
;
A
#
# COMPACT_ATOMS: atom_id res chain seq x y z
N MET A 1 -23.38 12.81 -20.71
CA MET A 1 -21.91 12.83 -20.90
C MET A 1 -21.32 12.97 -19.51
N ARG A 2 -20.24 12.23 -19.16
CA ARG A 2 -19.62 12.33 -17.84
C ARG A 2 -18.59 13.44 -17.83
N ASP A 3 -18.44 14.12 -16.70
CA ASP A 3 -17.48 15.22 -16.55
C ASP A 3 -16.05 14.71 -16.33
N PHE A 4 -15.90 13.50 -15.78
CA PHE A 4 -14.60 12.84 -15.55
C PHE A 4 -14.52 11.50 -16.26
N TYR A 5 -13.33 11.17 -16.79
CA TYR A 5 -13.04 9.92 -17.49
C TYR A 5 -12.75 8.79 -16.50
N ILE A 6 -13.77 8.45 -15.70
CA ILE A 6 -13.70 7.39 -14.70
C ILE A 6 -14.84 6.39 -14.90
N ALA A 7 -14.57 5.14 -14.51
CA ALA A 7 -15.60 4.14 -14.33
C ALA A 7 -16.26 4.36 -12.97
N HIS A 8 -17.60 4.32 -12.92
CA HIS A 8 -18.31 4.25 -11.64
C HIS A 8 -18.40 2.79 -11.21
N GLU A 9 -18.76 2.56 -9.94
CA GLU A 9 -18.90 1.22 -9.36
C GLU A 9 -19.78 0.31 -10.23
N GLU A 10 -20.91 0.82 -10.74
CA GLU A 10 -21.82 0.09 -11.61
C GLU A 10 -21.18 -0.34 -12.94
N ASP A 11 -20.27 0.43 -13.51
CA ASP A 11 -19.60 0.04 -14.75
C ASP A 11 -18.60 -1.08 -14.54
N ILE A 12 -17.89 -1.03 -13.40
CA ILE A 12 -16.92 -2.06 -13.00
C ILE A 12 -17.67 -3.36 -12.69
N LYS A 13 -18.73 -3.30 -11.87
CA LYS A 13 -19.60 -4.45 -11.55
C LYS A 13 -20.34 -5.00 -12.78
N ALA A 14 -20.62 -4.18 -13.79
CA ALA A 14 -21.18 -4.64 -15.06
C ALA A 14 -20.13 -5.21 -16.04
N GLY A 15 -18.85 -5.25 -15.67
CA GLY A 15 -17.76 -5.73 -16.53
C GLY A 15 -17.47 -4.84 -17.74
N LYS A 16 -17.85 -3.55 -17.72
CA LYS A 16 -17.62 -2.62 -18.85
C LYS A 16 -16.18 -2.15 -18.97
N THR A 17 -15.39 -2.30 -17.91
CA THR A 17 -13.96 -1.95 -17.86
C THR A 17 -13.05 -3.11 -18.28
N THR A 18 -13.62 -4.17 -18.88
CA THR A 18 -12.86 -5.31 -19.37
C THR A 18 -12.21 -5.06 -20.72
N ASP A 19 -11.18 -5.83 -21.04
CA ASP A 19 -10.67 -5.90 -22.40
C ASP A 19 -11.68 -6.58 -23.34
N VAL A 20 -11.84 -6.03 -24.55
CA VAL A 20 -12.87 -6.48 -25.52
C VAL A 20 -12.73 -7.96 -25.90
N TYR A 21 -11.53 -8.53 -25.79
CA TYR A 21 -11.32 -9.94 -26.12
C TYR A 21 -12.01 -10.86 -25.11
N PHE A 22 -12.21 -10.47 -23.85
CA PHE A 22 -12.99 -11.27 -22.90
C PHE A 22 -14.47 -11.33 -23.26
N ILE A 23 -15.05 -10.21 -23.71
CA ILE A 23 -16.44 -10.18 -24.22
C ILE A 23 -16.58 -11.08 -25.44
N ARG A 24 -15.63 -11.01 -26.37
CA ARG A 24 -15.60 -11.88 -27.57
C ARG A 24 -15.43 -13.35 -27.20
N THR A 25 -14.58 -13.66 -26.22
CA THR A 25 -14.39 -15.02 -25.71
C THR A 25 -15.68 -15.55 -25.09
N LYS A 26 -16.33 -14.77 -24.20
CA LYS A 26 -17.64 -15.14 -23.63
C LYS A 26 -18.67 -15.42 -24.72
N LYS A 27 -18.75 -14.57 -25.75
CA LYS A 27 -19.64 -14.77 -26.89
C LYS A 27 -19.36 -16.10 -27.61
N ILE A 28 -18.10 -16.42 -27.88
CA ILE A 28 -17.71 -17.68 -28.52
C ILE A 28 -18.11 -18.87 -27.65
N LEU A 29 -17.85 -18.83 -26.35
CA LEU A 29 -18.17 -19.91 -25.43
C LEU A 29 -19.68 -20.17 -25.39
N VAL A 30 -20.49 -19.12 -25.29
CA VAL A 30 -21.96 -19.23 -25.29
C VAL A 30 -22.49 -19.70 -26.66
N GLU A 31 -22.05 -19.12 -27.78
CA GLU A 31 -22.54 -19.51 -29.11
C GLU A 31 -22.09 -20.93 -29.53
N LYS A 32 -21.03 -21.46 -28.92
CA LYS A 32 -20.53 -22.82 -29.17
C LYS A 32 -20.93 -23.81 -28.09
N ASP A 33 -21.80 -23.42 -27.15
CA ASP A 33 -22.26 -24.29 -26.05
C ASP A 33 -21.09 -24.90 -25.26
N ILE A 34 -20.02 -24.11 -25.08
CA ILE A 34 -18.83 -24.49 -24.32
C ILE A 34 -18.98 -23.96 -22.90
N HIS A 35 -19.57 -24.80 -22.05
CA HIS A 35 -19.76 -24.54 -20.63
C HIS A 35 -18.82 -25.42 -19.83
N ARG A 36 -17.67 -24.87 -19.39
CA ARG A 36 -16.66 -25.63 -18.66
C ARG A 36 -16.31 -24.98 -17.34
N LYS A 37 -16.38 -25.78 -16.27
CA LYS A 37 -15.90 -25.43 -14.95
C LYS A 37 -14.37 -25.41 -14.97
N VAL A 38 -13.80 -24.31 -14.53
CA VAL A 38 -12.36 -24.09 -14.47
C VAL A 38 -11.92 -23.73 -13.07
N PHE A 39 -10.64 -23.93 -12.80
CA PHE A 39 -9.95 -23.39 -11.64
C PHE A 39 -8.82 -22.51 -12.15
N ALA A 40 -8.78 -21.26 -11.72
CA ALA A 40 -7.79 -20.27 -12.13
C ALA A 40 -7.00 -19.74 -10.93
N ASP A 41 -5.69 -19.55 -11.12
CA ASP A 41 -4.80 -18.95 -10.13
C ASP A 41 -4.46 -17.51 -10.53
N VAL A 42 -4.39 -16.62 -9.53
CA VAL A 42 -3.77 -15.30 -9.65
C VAL A 42 -2.36 -15.37 -9.07
N THR A 43 -1.35 -15.14 -9.91
CA THR A 43 0.07 -15.23 -9.55
C THR A 43 0.87 -14.09 -10.17
N THR A 44 2.07 -13.84 -9.66
CA THR A 44 3.09 -13.05 -10.36
C THR A 44 4.36 -13.86 -10.56
N THR A 45 5.10 -13.65 -11.65
CA THR A 45 6.41 -14.28 -11.88
C THR A 45 7.58 -13.48 -11.31
N SER A 46 7.37 -12.20 -11.01
CA SER A 46 8.39 -11.30 -10.47
C SER A 46 7.75 -10.11 -9.75
N LEU A 47 8.49 -9.50 -8.84
CA LEU A 47 8.06 -8.27 -8.17
C LEU A 47 8.82 -7.07 -8.73
N PRO A 48 8.26 -5.85 -8.62
CA PRO A 48 8.91 -4.65 -9.09
C PRO A 48 10.34 -4.51 -8.56
N LYS A 49 11.25 -3.97 -9.39
CA LYS A 49 12.66 -3.73 -9.03
C LYS A 49 13.43 -4.97 -8.54
N GLY A 50 12.91 -6.18 -8.74
CA GLY A 50 13.55 -7.43 -8.28
C GLY A 50 13.35 -7.71 -6.78
N TRP A 51 12.33 -7.11 -6.15
CA TRP A 51 12.00 -7.37 -4.75
C TRP A 51 11.73 -8.86 -4.48
N LYS A 52 12.02 -9.31 -3.26
CA LYS A 52 11.88 -10.72 -2.84
C LYS A 52 10.51 -11.06 -2.29
N TRP A 53 9.79 -10.07 -1.80
CA TRP A 53 8.47 -10.22 -1.17
C TRP A 53 7.58 -9.04 -1.55
N GLY A 54 6.26 -9.26 -1.52
CA GLY A 54 5.24 -8.23 -1.66
C GLY A 54 4.23 -8.30 -0.51
N VAL A 55 3.48 -7.22 -0.31
CA VAL A 55 2.35 -7.15 0.64
C VAL A 55 1.07 -7.19 -0.17
N LEU A 56 0.30 -8.28 -0.04
CA LEU A 56 -0.95 -8.44 -0.77
C LEU A 56 -1.99 -7.40 -0.31
N ALA A 57 -2.59 -6.69 -1.26
CA ALA A 57 -3.67 -5.74 -1.01
C ALA A 57 -4.70 -5.75 -2.15
N GLY A 58 -5.92 -5.27 -1.86
CA GLY A 58 -7.05 -5.20 -2.80
C GLY A 58 -8.03 -6.38 -2.71
N ILE A 59 -7.87 -7.28 -1.73
CA ILE A 59 -8.73 -8.47 -1.58
C ILE A 59 -10.17 -8.09 -1.23
N GLU A 60 -10.37 -7.05 -0.41
CA GLU A 60 -11.70 -6.54 -0.08
C GLU A 60 -12.48 -6.07 -1.34
N GLU A 61 -11.83 -5.31 -2.23
CA GLU A 61 -12.46 -4.84 -3.48
C GLU A 61 -12.78 -6.02 -4.41
N VAL A 62 -11.89 -7.01 -4.49
CA VAL A 62 -12.14 -8.24 -5.25
C VAL A 62 -13.32 -9.02 -4.66
N ALA A 63 -13.43 -9.14 -3.34
CA ALA A 63 -14.58 -9.80 -2.71
C ALA A 63 -15.90 -9.12 -3.13
N LYS A 64 -15.92 -7.78 -3.15
CA LYS A 64 -17.07 -6.98 -3.57
C LYS A 64 -17.35 -6.99 -5.08
N LEU A 65 -16.35 -7.29 -5.91
CA LEU A 65 -16.52 -7.47 -7.34
C LEU A 65 -17.24 -8.80 -7.68
N PHE A 66 -16.90 -9.86 -6.96
CA PHE A 66 -17.43 -11.22 -7.21
C PHE A 66 -18.66 -11.58 -6.36
N GLU A 67 -19.08 -10.71 -5.44
CA GLU A 67 -20.31 -10.84 -4.66
C GLU A 67 -21.53 -11.00 -5.59
N GLY A 68 -22.30 -12.07 -5.40
CA GLY A 68 -23.47 -12.43 -6.20
C GLY A 68 -23.19 -13.21 -7.50
N LEU A 69 -21.92 -13.48 -7.85
CA LEU A 69 -21.59 -14.29 -9.02
C LEU A 69 -21.51 -15.79 -8.68
N PRO A 70 -21.85 -16.71 -9.61
CA PRO A 70 -21.86 -18.15 -9.35
C PRO A 70 -20.45 -18.77 -9.35
N VAL A 71 -19.59 -18.31 -8.45
CA VAL A 71 -18.18 -18.72 -8.31
C VAL A 71 -17.82 -18.96 -6.85
N ASN A 72 -16.77 -19.76 -6.65
CA ASN A 72 -16.04 -19.81 -5.39
C ASN A 72 -14.72 -19.05 -5.55
N VAL A 73 -14.36 -18.25 -4.56
CA VAL A 73 -13.09 -17.52 -4.52
C VAL A 73 -12.34 -17.92 -3.26
N TYR A 74 -11.06 -18.24 -3.41
CA TYR A 74 -10.14 -18.52 -2.31
C TYR A 74 -9.02 -17.50 -2.35
N ALA A 75 -8.61 -16.96 -1.21
CA ALA A 75 -7.55 -15.96 -1.17
C ALA A 75 -6.69 -16.09 0.07
N MET A 76 -5.46 -15.59 -0.02
CA MET A 76 -4.70 -15.25 1.17
C MET A 76 -5.37 -14.06 1.88
N PRO A 77 -5.28 -13.96 3.22
CA PRO A 77 -5.71 -12.77 3.93
C PRO A 77 -5.05 -11.50 3.36
N GLU A 78 -5.79 -10.40 3.33
CA GLU A 78 -5.20 -9.11 2.94
C GLU A 78 -4.06 -8.76 3.91
N GLY A 79 -3.00 -8.13 3.41
CA GLY A 79 -1.78 -7.85 4.19
C GLY A 79 -0.81 -9.03 4.31
N THR A 80 -1.15 -10.22 3.80
CA THR A 80 -0.20 -11.35 3.79
C THR A 80 1.04 -11.01 2.95
N ILE A 81 2.21 -11.33 3.49
CA ILE A 81 3.47 -11.31 2.74
C ILE A 81 3.48 -12.50 1.77
N PHE A 82 3.79 -12.25 0.49
CA PHE A 82 3.80 -13.30 -0.54
C PHE A 82 5.03 -13.18 -1.44
N HIS A 83 5.29 -14.24 -2.20
CA HIS A 83 6.42 -14.36 -3.11
C HIS A 83 5.99 -14.68 -4.56
N PRO A 84 6.88 -14.47 -5.55
CA PRO A 84 6.62 -14.90 -6.91
C PRO A 84 6.25 -16.39 -7.00
N TYR A 85 5.39 -16.71 -7.96
CA TYR A 85 4.83 -18.04 -8.25
C TYR A 85 3.89 -18.61 -7.18
N GLU A 86 3.60 -17.89 -6.10
CA GLU A 86 2.58 -18.28 -5.14
C GLU A 86 1.21 -17.77 -5.60
N PRO A 87 0.17 -18.62 -5.67
CA PRO A 87 -1.19 -18.15 -5.90
C PRO A 87 -1.63 -17.33 -4.70
N VAL A 88 -2.01 -16.07 -4.92
CA VAL A 88 -2.53 -15.17 -3.88
C VAL A 88 -4.06 -15.20 -3.81
N LEU A 89 -4.69 -15.54 -4.93
CA LEU A 89 -6.13 -15.68 -5.09
C LEU A 89 -6.42 -16.77 -6.13
N GLN A 90 -7.51 -17.49 -5.96
CA GLN A 90 -7.97 -18.55 -6.84
C GLN A 90 -9.48 -18.44 -7.07
N ILE A 91 -9.93 -18.76 -8.28
CA ILE A 91 -11.35 -18.72 -8.66
C ILE A 91 -11.75 -20.06 -9.24
N GLU A 92 -12.86 -20.61 -8.75
CA GLU A 92 -13.52 -21.79 -9.30
C GLU A 92 -14.92 -21.43 -9.80
N GLY A 93 -15.22 -21.75 -11.05
CA GLY A 93 -16.51 -21.49 -11.66
C GLY A 93 -16.53 -21.75 -13.15
N TYR A 94 -17.64 -21.42 -13.80
CA TYR A 94 -17.73 -21.43 -15.25
C TYR A 94 -17.04 -20.20 -15.82
N TYR A 95 -16.10 -20.37 -16.76
CA TYR A 95 -15.25 -19.26 -17.19
C TYR A 95 -16.04 -18.10 -17.82
N GLU A 96 -17.12 -18.40 -18.53
CA GLU A 96 -18.02 -17.42 -19.13
C GLU A 96 -18.76 -16.55 -18.10
N GLU A 97 -18.88 -16.99 -16.85
CA GLU A 97 -19.51 -16.23 -15.77
C GLU A 97 -18.58 -15.15 -15.22
N PHE A 98 -17.27 -15.41 -15.22
CA PHE A 98 -16.34 -14.58 -14.46
C PHE A 98 -15.15 -14.02 -15.24
N GLY A 99 -14.82 -14.58 -16.41
CA GLY A 99 -13.65 -14.18 -17.20
C GLY A 99 -13.65 -12.70 -17.62
N ILE A 100 -14.83 -12.07 -17.73
CA ILE A 100 -14.95 -10.63 -18.02
C ILE A 100 -14.51 -9.73 -16.85
N TYR A 101 -14.28 -10.27 -15.66
CA TYR A 101 -13.84 -9.51 -14.49
C TYR A 101 -12.33 -9.53 -14.30
N GLU A 102 -11.58 -10.24 -15.17
CA GLU A 102 -10.13 -10.37 -15.06
C GLU A 102 -9.43 -9.00 -15.06
N THR A 103 -9.76 -8.11 -16.00
CA THR A 103 -9.15 -6.76 -16.08
C THR A 103 -9.36 -5.95 -14.79
N ALA A 104 -10.58 -5.97 -14.23
CA ALA A 104 -10.91 -5.23 -13.02
C ALA A 104 -10.22 -5.81 -11.78
N MET A 105 -10.35 -7.13 -11.58
CA MET A 105 -9.74 -7.84 -10.45
C MET A 105 -8.22 -7.70 -10.43
N LEU A 106 -7.55 -7.90 -11.57
CA LEU A 106 -6.10 -7.73 -11.64
C LEU A 106 -5.71 -6.27 -11.37
N GLY A 107 -6.48 -5.29 -11.85
CA GLY A 107 -6.26 -3.87 -11.55
C GLY A 107 -6.32 -3.55 -10.04
N MET A 108 -7.36 -4.04 -9.35
CA MET A 108 -7.55 -3.88 -7.91
C MET A 108 -6.37 -4.45 -7.12
N LEU A 109 -5.92 -5.66 -7.47
CA LEU A 109 -4.80 -6.32 -6.77
C LEU A 109 -3.45 -5.66 -7.10
N SER A 110 -3.18 -5.42 -8.38
CA SER A 110 -1.85 -5.06 -8.89
C SER A 110 -1.35 -3.73 -8.33
N GLN A 111 -2.19 -2.68 -8.40
CA GLN A 111 -1.79 -1.36 -7.96
C GLN A 111 -1.75 -1.26 -6.44
N ALA A 112 -2.79 -1.75 -5.75
CA ALA A 112 -2.86 -1.74 -4.29
C ALA A 112 -1.66 -2.48 -3.67
N THR A 113 -1.36 -3.68 -4.18
CA THR A 113 -0.22 -4.50 -3.73
C THR A 113 1.12 -3.78 -3.97
N GLY A 114 1.28 -3.11 -5.12
CA GLY A 114 2.49 -2.33 -5.41
C GLY A 114 2.70 -1.19 -4.40
N ILE A 115 1.63 -0.46 -4.07
CA ILE A 115 1.65 0.65 -3.10
C ILE A 115 1.92 0.14 -1.69
N ALA A 116 1.20 -0.90 -1.24
CA ALA A 116 1.37 -1.50 0.09
C ALA A 116 2.79 -2.05 0.28
N THR A 117 3.33 -2.71 -0.75
CA THR A 117 4.72 -3.18 -0.75
C THR A 117 5.70 -2.01 -0.63
N ALA A 118 5.54 -0.95 -1.43
CA ALA A 118 6.41 0.23 -1.35
C ALA A 118 6.34 0.93 0.01
N ALA A 119 5.15 1.00 0.62
CA ALA A 119 4.96 1.54 1.96
C ALA A 119 5.67 0.70 3.03
N LEU A 120 5.58 -0.64 2.99
CA LEU A 120 6.28 -1.48 3.98
C LEU A 120 7.80 -1.39 3.82
N ARG A 121 8.28 -1.36 2.58
CA ARG A 121 9.70 -1.14 2.32
C ARG A 121 10.18 0.21 2.84
N THR A 122 9.37 1.25 2.67
CA THR A 122 9.63 2.57 3.24
C THR A 122 9.65 2.53 4.77
N LYS A 123 8.72 1.80 5.40
CA LYS A 123 8.65 1.64 6.85
C LYS A 123 9.87 0.92 7.42
N ILE A 124 10.37 -0.11 6.74
CA ILE A 124 11.62 -0.79 7.09
C ILE A 124 12.83 0.14 6.89
N ALA A 125 12.89 0.90 5.79
CA ALA A 125 13.96 1.87 5.55
C ALA A 125 14.01 2.96 6.62
N ALA A 126 12.84 3.34 7.15
CA ALA A 126 12.67 4.31 8.21
C ALA A 126 12.90 3.73 9.62
N ASP A 127 13.42 2.50 9.74
CA ASP A 127 13.61 1.81 11.03
C ASP A 127 12.33 1.82 11.89
N PHE A 128 11.19 1.59 11.22
CA PHE A 128 9.85 1.65 11.80
C PHE A 128 9.47 2.97 12.48
N LYS A 129 10.24 4.06 12.30
CA LYS A 129 9.84 5.44 12.69
C LYS A 129 8.58 5.88 11.95
N PRO A 130 7.90 6.95 12.41
CA PRO A 130 6.69 7.45 11.76
C PRO A 130 6.88 7.81 10.28
N VAL A 131 6.03 7.25 9.42
CA VAL A 131 5.97 7.52 7.97
C VAL A 131 4.54 7.89 7.59
N TYR A 132 4.35 8.99 6.85
CA TYR A 132 3.04 9.49 6.44
C TYR A 132 2.90 9.52 4.91
N SER A 133 1.75 9.08 4.40
CA SER A 133 1.42 9.07 2.97
C SER A 133 0.93 10.44 2.49
N PHE A 134 1.76 11.15 1.72
CA PHE A 134 1.49 12.48 1.16
C PHE A 134 1.35 12.50 -0.37
N GLY A 135 1.18 11.32 -0.97
CA GLY A 135 1.43 11.09 -2.40
C GLY A 135 0.24 11.20 -3.35
N ILE A 136 -1.01 11.23 -2.86
CA ILE A 136 -2.21 11.17 -3.73
C ILE A 136 -2.27 12.26 -4.81
N ARG A 137 -1.61 13.41 -4.57
CA ARG A 137 -1.48 14.53 -5.53
C ARG A 137 -0.77 14.16 -6.84
N HIS A 138 -0.05 13.04 -6.89
CA HIS A 138 0.66 12.56 -8.08
C HIS A 138 -0.17 11.60 -8.94
N MET A 139 -1.36 11.23 -8.47
CA MET A 139 -2.23 10.23 -9.10
C MET A 139 -3.61 10.82 -9.37
N HIS A 140 -4.43 10.10 -10.14
CA HIS A 140 -5.79 10.55 -10.43
C HIS A 140 -6.63 10.60 -9.14
N PRO A 141 -7.43 11.65 -8.89
CA PRO A 141 -8.14 11.81 -7.62
C PRO A 141 -9.16 10.71 -7.32
N ALA A 142 -9.72 10.08 -8.37
CA ALA A 142 -10.69 8.99 -8.22
C ALA A 142 -10.16 7.75 -7.48
N ILE A 143 -8.83 7.56 -7.43
CA ILE A 143 -8.20 6.45 -6.73
C ILE A 143 -7.45 6.89 -5.45
N ALA A 144 -7.59 8.16 -5.05
CA ALA A 144 -6.92 8.68 -3.85
C ALA A 144 -7.22 7.85 -2.58
N PRO A 145 -8.46 7.39 -2.32
CA PRO A 145 -8.74 6.58 -1.14
C PRO A 145 -8.06 5.21 -1.18
N MET A 146 -8.04 4.53 -2.34
CA MET A 146 -7.36 3.25 -2.51
C MET A 146 -5.85 3.38 -2.26
N ILE A 147 -5.24 4.48 -2.74
CA ILE A 147 -3.81 4.75 -2.52
C ILE A 147 -3.52 4.93 -1.04
N ASP A 148 -4.29 5.77 -0.34
CA ASP A 148 -4.07 6.02 1.08
C ASP A 148 -4.36 4.77 1.93
N ARG A 149 -5.42 4.00 1.63
CA ARG A 149 -5.69 2.70 2.28
C ARG A 149 -4.52 1.74 2.11
N SER A 150 -4.00 1.60 0.88
CA SER A 150 -2.89 0.69 0.58
C SER A 150 -1.59 1.14 1.26
N ALA A 151 -1.30 2.45 1.27
CA ALA A 151 -0.14 3.01 1.94
C ALA A 151 -0.21 2.82 3.47
N PHE A 152 -1.40 2.99 4.05
CA PHE A 152 -1.66 2.76 5.47
C PHE A 152 -1.48 1.30 5.85
N ILE A 153 -2.12 0.38 5.12
CA ILE A 153 -1.97 -1.07 5.33
C ILE A 153 -0.51 -1.50 5.20
N GLY A 154 0.22 -0.94 4.24
CA GLY A 154 1.64 -1.19 4.07
C GLY A 154 2.53 -0.67 5.20
N GLY A 155 2.00 0.11 6.16
CA GLY A 155 2.72 0.49 7.37
C GLY A 155 2.89 1.99 7.60
N CYS A 156 2.40 2.85 6.70
CA CYS A 156 2.33 4.28 7.00
C CYS A 156 1.47 4.51 8.26
N ASP A 157 1.90 5.42 9.12
CA ASP A 157 1.26 5.74 10.40
C ASP A 157 0.09 6.72 10.24
N GLY A 158 0.02 7.41 9.10
CA GLY A 158 -1.11 8.26 8.75
C GLY A 158 -1.12 8.63 7.27
N VAL A 159 -2.23 9.22 6.84
CA VAL A 159 -2.51 9.55 5.44
C VAL A 159 -2.98 11.01 5.33
N SER A 160 -2.67 11.65 4.21
CA SER A 160 -3.07 13.06 3.98
C SER A 160 -4.45 13.24 3.35
N GLY A 161 -4.96 12.25 2.62
CA GLY A 161 -6.24 12.36 1.95
C GLY A 161 -7.40 12.32 2.94
N VAL A 162 -8.28 13.32 2.87
CA VAL A 162 -9.47 13.42 3.73
C VAL A 162 -10.39 12.21 3.54
N LEU A 163 -10.80 11.93 2.30
CA LEU A 163 -11.67 10.80 1.99
C LEU A 163 -10.98 9.45 2.26
N GLY A 164 -9.68 9.35 1.99
CA GLY A 164 -8.90 8.15 2.27
C GLY A 164 -8.89 7.84 3.77
N ALA A 165 -8.60 8.83 4.61
CA ALA A 165 -8.63 8.71 6.07
C ALA A 165 -10.02 8.32 6.60
N GLU A 166 -11.08 8.98 6.10
CA GLU A 166 -12.46 8.68 6.46
C GLU A 166 -12.82 7.22 6.17
N MET A 167 -12.53 6.73 4.95
CA MET A 167 -12.86 5.36 4.53
C MET A 167 -12.12 4.28 5.33
N ILE A 168 -10.93 4.58 5.86
CA ILE A 168 -10.19 3.64 6.72
C ILE A 168 -10.48 3.82 8.21
N GLY A 169 -11.34 4.79 8.58
CA GLY A 169 -11.69 5.08 9.97
C GLY A 169 -10.58 5.78 10.76
N GLU A 170 -9.73 6.55 10.08
CA GLU A 170 -8.60 7.29 10.66
C GLU A 170 -8.79 8.81 10.54
N LYS A 171 -8.00 9.58 11.30
CA LYS A 171 -7.94 11.04 11.13
C LYS A 171 -6.90 11.40 10.05
N PRO A 172 -7.22 12.27 9.09
CA PRO A 172 -6.22 12.74 8.13
C PRO A 172 -5.14 13.53 8.86
N VAL A 173 -3.90 13.40 8.39
CA VAL A 173 -2.73 14.06 8.98
C VAL A 173 -2.15 15.07 8.00
N GLY A 174 -1.81 16.26 8.49
CA GLY A 174 -1.19 17.31 7.69
C GLY A 174 -0.40 18.29 8.54
N THR A 175 0.48 19.04 7.90
CA THR A 175 1.16 20.20 8.48
C THR A 175 0.67 21.46 7.78
N MET A 176 1.27 22.61 8.09
CA MET A 176 1.10 23.81 7.27
C MET A 176 1.73 23.67 5.87
N PRO A 177 1.15 24.26 4.82
CA PRO A 177 1.75 24.38 3.49
C PRO A 177 2.54 25.68 3.31
N HIS A 178 3.49 25.72 2.39
CA HIS A 178 4.20 26.97 2.00
C HIS A 178 3.24 28.11 1.63
N ALA A 179 2.08 27.78 1.03
CA ALA A 179 1.07 28.77 0.65
C ALA A 179 0.57 29.61 1.85
N LEU A 180 0.48 29.03 3.05
CA LEU A 180 0.07 29.80 4.24
C LEU A 180 1.11 30.87 4.57
N ILE A 181 2.37 30.48 4.66
CA ILE A 181 3.48 31.40 4.97
C ILE A 181 3.58 32.51 3.91
N LEU A 182 3.50 32.15 2.63
CA LEU A 182 3.60 33.10 1.52
C LEU A 182 2.42 34.08 1.44
N THR A 183 1.20 33.63 1.76
CA THR A 183 0.01 34.51 1.74
C THR A 183 -0.08 35.42 2.96
N VAL A 184 0.41 34.95 4.12
CA VAL A 184 0.57 35.80 5.31
C VAL A 184 1.73 36.79 5.13
N GLY A 185 2.76 36.41 4.37
CA GLY A 185 3.93 37.24 4.05
C GLY A 185 4.98 37.31 5.16
N ASP A 186 4.86 36.49 6.20
CA ASP A 186 5.75 36.45 7.37
C ASP A 186 5.67 35.06 8.02
N GLN A 187 6.82 34.40 8.21
CA GLN A 187 6.87 33.03 8.72
C GLN A 187 6.41 32.94 10.18
N VAL A 188 6.86 33.86 11.03
CA VAL A 188 6.53 33.87 12.47
C VAL A 188 5.03 34.10 12.67
N LYS A 189 4.43 35.05 11.94
CA LYS A 189 2.98 35.27 11.99
C LYS A 189 2.21 34.05 11.49
N ALA A 190 2.64 33.42 10.40
CA ALA A 190 1.98 32.23 9.88
C ALA A 190 1.98 31.07 10.88
N TRP A 191 3.11 30.81 11.55
CA TRP A 191 3.22 29.78 12.58
C TRP A 191 2.34 30.09 13.79
N LYS A 192 2.28 31.35 14.23
CA LYS A 192 1.40 31.78 15.33
C LYS A 192 -0.08 31.66 14.97
N TYR A 193 -0.48 32.08 13.76
CA TYR A 193 -1.87 31.91 13.32
C TYR A 193 -2.27 30.44 13.23
N PHE A 194 -1.37 29.56 12.76
CA PHE A 194 -1.64 28.13 12.77
C PHE A 194 -1.86 27.62 14.20
N ASP A 195 -1.02 28.03 15.14
CA ASP A 195 -1.13 27.64 16.54
C ASP A 195 -2.40 28.18 17.23
N GLU A 196 -2.83 29.41 16.88
CA GLU A 196 -4.02 30.06 17.45
C GLU A 196 -5.34 29.50 16.89
N VAL A 197 -5.38 29.13 15.60
CA VAL A 197 -6.63 28.80 14.90
C VAL A 197 -6.91 27.29 14.86
N ILE A 198 -5.88 26.46 14.74
CA ILE A 198 -6.04 25.01 14.60
C ILE A 198 -6.25 24.34 15.96
N GLU A 199 -7.02 23.26 16.00
CA GLU A 199 -7.38 22.53 17.22
C GLU A 199 -6.14 22.06 18.00
N PRO A 200 -6.11 22.18 19.35
CA PRO A 200 -4.92 21.89 20.17
C PRO A 200 -4.36 20.47 20.01
N GLU A 201 -5.18 19.50 19.63
CA GLU A 201 -4.78 18.09 19.45
C GLU A 201 -3.90 17.87 18.22
N VAL A 202 -3.88 18.82 17.27
CA VAL A 202 -3.03 18.76 16.07
C VAL A 202 -1.59 19.15 16.45
N PRO A 203 -0.58 18.28 16.24
CA PRO A 203 0.80 18.65 16.52
C PRO A 203 1.24 19.87 15.70
N ARG A 204 1.88 20.84 16.36
CA ARG A 204 2.44 22.03 15.69
C ARG A 204 3.76 21.66 15.05
N THR A 205 3.74 21.44 13.75
CA THR A 205 4.94 21.23 12.93
C THR A 205 5.17 22.43 12.03
N ALA A 206 6.21 23.22 12.31
CA ALA A 206 6.54 24.42 11.54
C ALA A 206 7.29 24.07 10.25
N LEU A 207 6.87 24.62 9.11
CA LEU A 207 7.58 24.47 7.84
C LEU A 207 8.67 25.56 7.75
N VAL A 208 9.94 25.15 7.61
CA VAL A 208 11.11 26.02 7.84
C VAL A 208 12.00 26.22 6.62
N ASP A 209 11.52 25.90 5.42
CA ASP A 209 12.27 26.05 4.16
C ASP A 209 11.56 26.99 3.18
N THR A 210 10.84 28.01 3.67
CA THR A 210 9.99 28.84 2.79
C THR A 210 10.71 30.05 2.18
N LEU A 211 11.35 30.90 2.99
CA LEU A 211 11.98 32.13 2.50
C LEU A 211 13.46 32.24 2.85
N CYS A 212 13.83 31.75 4.03
CA CYS A 212 15.19 31.78 4.56
C CYS A 212 15.77 30.36 4.64
N ASP A 213 17.03 30.29 5.06
CA ASP A 213 17.73 29.02 5.30
C ASP A 213 17.10 28.27 6.48
N GLU A 214 17.01 26.94 6.36
CA GLU A 214 16.35 26.06 7.32
C GLU A 214 16.90 26.20 8.73
N LYS A 215 18.21 26.46 8.85
CA LYS A 215 18.86 26.74 10.13
C LYS A 215 18.21 27.90 10.86
N PHE A 216 18.00 29.02 10.16
CA PHE A 216 17.51 30.24 10.80
C PHE A 216 16.00 30.18 11.02
N GLU A 217 15.23 29.67 10.06
CA GLU A 217 13.78 29.52 10.26
C GLU A 217 13.45 28.52 11.37
N ALA A 218 14.22 27.45 11.55
CA ALA A 218 14.02 26.52 12.65
C ALA A 218 14.17 27.21 14.03
N LEU A 219 15.18 28.07 14.18
CA LEU A 219 15.36 28.84 15.40
C LEU A 219 14.23 29.85 15.61
N MET A 220 13.84 30.57 14.57
CA MET A 220 12.72 31.51 14.62
C MET A 220 11.42 30.80 15.03
N ALA A 221 11.17 29.59 14.52
CA ALA A 221 9.99 28.80 14.86
C ALA A 221 10.02 28.37 16.33
N ALA A 222 11.18 27.90 16.79
CA ALA A 222 11.39 27.49 18.18
C ALA A 222 11.19 28.66 19.16
N GLU A 223 11.74 29.84 18.86
CA GLU A 223 11.54 31.06 19.65
C GLU A 223 10.08 31.54 19.64
N ALA A 224 9.39 31.42 18.51
CA ALA A 224 8.02 31.90 18.35
C ALA A 224 6.97 31.04 19.06
N LEU A 225 7.18 29.71 19.10
CA LEU A 225 6.19 28.74 19.59
C LEU A 225 6.61 28.06 20.91
N GLY A 226 7.90 28.05 21.25
CA GLY A 226 8.44 27.47 22.48
C GLY A 226 8.09 25.99 22.65
N GLU A 227 7.64 25.63 23.85
CA GLU A 227 7.21 24.26 24.20
C GLU A 227 6.07 23.72 23.33
N ARG A 228 5.31 24.58 22.64
CA ARG A 228 4.23 24.15 21.77
C ARG A 228 4.72 23.62 20.42
N LEU A 229 5.96 23.94 20.03
CA LEU A 229 6.54 23.43 18.79
C LEU A 229 6.88 21.94 18.94
N ALA A 230 6.10 21.08 18.28
CA ALA A 230 6.35 19.64 18.31
C ALA A 230 7.49 19.24 17.37
N ALA A 231 7.57 19.86 16.20
CA ALA A 231 8.57 19.55 15.19
C ALA A 231 8.84 20.71 14.23
N VAL A 232 10.00 20.69 13.58
CA VAL A 232 10.24 21.44 12.34
C VAL A 232 10.18 20.49 11.15
N ARG A 233 9.59 20.94 10.05
CA ARG A 233 9.49 20.21 8.80
C ARG A 233 10.41 20.83 7.76
N LEU A 234 11.32 20.02 7.22
CA LEU A 234 12.20 20.37 6.12
C LEU A 234 11.69 19.71 4.83
N ASP A 235 11.23 20.52 3.87
CA ASP A 235 10.87 20.09 2.52
C ASP A 235 11.89 20.56 1.45
N THR A 236 13.13 20.81 1.90
CA THR A 236 14.23 21.48 1.16
C THR A 236 14.22 21.14 -0.33
N PRO A 237 14.04 22.14 -1.23
CA PRO A 237 13.99 21.91 -2.67
C PRO A 237 15.24 21.21 -3.22
N GLY A 238 15.09 20.44 -4.30
CA GLY A 238 16.22 19.74 -4.92
C GLY A 238 17.38 20.65 -5.36
N SER A 239 17.11 21.91 -5.67
CA SER A 239 18.11 22.93 -6.02
C SER A 239 18.85 23.54 -4.82
N ARG A 240 18.44 23.19 -3.60
CA ARG A 240 19.03 23.63 -2.32
C ARG A 240 19.54 22.46 -1.48
N ARG A 241 19.09 21.24 -1.80
CA ARG A 241 19.44 20.01 -1.11
C ARG A 241 20.84 19.49 -1.48
N GLY A 242 21.88 20.27 -1.16
CA GLY A 242 23.28 19.91 -1.42
C GLY A 242 23.70 18.63 -0.67
N SER A 243 23.55 18.63 0.66
CA SER A 243 23.65 17.42 1.48
C SER A 243 22.55 17.44 2.53
N PHE A 244 21.47 16.68 2.27
CA PHE A 244 20.29 16.77 3.14
C PHE A 244 20.58 16.32 4.57
N ARG A 245 21.39 15.27 4.71
CA ARG A 245 21.89 14.80 6.01
C ARG A 245 22.57 15.92 6.80
N LYS A 246 23.51 16.64 6.18
CA LYS A 246 24.23 17.73 6.85
C LYS A 246 23.33 18.90 7.23
N ILE A 247 22.34 19.22 6.39
CA ILE A 247 21.34 20.25 6.69
C ILE A 247 20.53 19.83 7.93
N ILE A 248 20.08 18.57 8.00
CA ILE A 248 19.36 18.04 9.17
C ILE A 248 20.23 18.10 10.44
N GLU A 249 21.48 17.64 10.36
CA GLU A 249 22.44 17.69 11.47
C GLU A 249 22.72 19.14 11.92
N GLU A 250 22.82 20.09 10.99
CA GLU A 250 23.00 21.51 11.28
C GLU A 250 21.78 22.10 12.01
N VAL A 251 20.56 21.82 11.53
CA VAL A 251 19.33 22.26 12.22
C VAL A 251 19.24 21.66 13.62
N ARG A 252 19.51 20.36 13.75
CA ARG A 252 19.50 19.66 15.04
C ARG A 252 20.47 20.29 16.03
N TRP A 253 21.72 20.52 15.60
CA TRP A 253 22.75 21.16 16.42
C TRP A 253 22.34 22.54 16.92
N GLU A 254 21.80 23.39 16.03
CA GLU A 254 21.45 24.76 16.39
C GLU A 254 20.27 24.84 17.35
N LEU A 255 19.30 23.93 17.23
CA LEU A 255 18.20 23.76 18.17
C LEU A 255 18.70 23.27 19.54
N ASP A 256 19.53 22.22 19.57
CA ASP A 256 20.05 21.62 20.81
C ASP A 256 20.91 22.61 21.59
N LEU A 257 21.81 23.33 20.91
CA LEU A 257 22.67 24.35 21.52
C LEU A 257 21.87 25.44 22.28
N ARG A 258 20.62 25.66 21.89
CA ARG A 258 19.71 26.66 22.49
C ARG A 258 18.64 26.05 23.39
N GLY A 259 18.74 24.76 23.69
CA GLY A 259 17.85 24.06 24.62
C GLY A 259 16.53 23.57 24.01
N TYR A 260 16.39 23.53 22.68
CA TYR A 260 15.19 23.06 21.98
C TYR A 260 15.27 21.57 21.59
N GLU A 261 15.79 20.74 22.49
CA GLU A 261 15.99 19.29 22.27
C GLU A 261 14.66 18.52 22.09
N HIS A 262 13.54 19.07 22.56
CA HIS A 262 12.21 18.48 22.42
C HIS A 262 11.66 18.55 21.00
N VAL A 263 12.07 19.55 20.22
CA VAL A 263 11.57 19.81 18.86
C VAL A 263 12.05 18.70 17.93
N LYS A 264 11.15 17.93 17.33
CA LYS A 264 11.51 16.84 16.41
C LYS A 264 11.85 17.32 15.01
N ILE A 265 12.59 16.52 14.25
CA ILE A 265 12.90 16.76 12.84
C ILE A 265 12.01 15.89 11.95
N PHE A 266 11.04 16.53 11.29
CA PHE A 266 10.22 15.91 10.26
C PHE A 266 10.80 16.24 8.88
N VAL A 267 10.96 15.27 8.00
CA VAL A 267 11.50 15.50 6.64
C VAL A 267 10.53 15.05 5.56
N SER A 268 10.49 15.76 4.45
CA SER A 268 9.68 15.38 3.28
C SER A 268 10.35 15.73 1.95
N GLY A 269 9.64 15.42 0.86
CA GLY A 269 10.02 15.84 -0.48
C GLY A 269 10.96 14.85 -1.16
N GLY A 270 10.46 14.16 -2.19
CA GLY A 270 11.28 13.30 -3.06
C GLY A 270 12.03 12.17 -2.34
N LEU A 271 11.50 11.68 -1.22
CA LEU A 271 12.07 10.58 -0.42
C LEU A 271 11.75 9.21 -1.04
N ASN A 272 12.71 8.30 -0.98
CA ASN A 272 12.58 6.88 -1.33
C ASN A 272 13.35 6.03 -0.30
N GLU A 273 13.31 4.70 -0.43
CA GLU A 273 14.00 3.77 0.47
C GLU A 273 15.49 4.12 0.68
N GLU A 274 16.21 4.42 -0.40
CA GLU A 274 17.65 4.75 -0.36
C GLU A 274 17.91 6.05 0.41
N LYS A 275 17.21 7.13 0.06
CA LYS A 275 17.36 8.42 0.71
C LYS A 275 16.97 8.40 2.18
N ILE A 276 15.95 7.60 2.54
CA ILE A 276 15.53 7.46 3.94
C ILE A 276 16.63 6.76 4.75
N LYS A 277 17.23 5.67 4.23
CA LYS A 277 18.35 4.99 4.92
C LYS A 277 19.52 5.92 5.23
N GLU A 278 19.81 6.88 4.35
CA GLU A 278 20.92 7.83 4.53
C GLU A 278 20.69 8.83 5.68
N ILE A 279 19.43 9.05 6.08
CA ILE A 279 19.04 10.08 7.06
C ILE A 279 18.21 9.52 8.22
N VAL A 280 17.98 8.21 8.27
CA VAL A 280 17.06 7.58 9.23
C VAL A 280 17.49 7.81 10.68
N ASP A 281 18.78 7.86 10.94
CA ASP A 281 19.36 8.08 12.27
C ASP A 281 19.33 9.54 12.71
N VAL A 282 19.16 10.49 11.78
CA VAL A 282 19.16 11.95 12.07
C VAL A 282 17.78 12.62 11.94
N ALA A 283 16.77 11.90 11.45
CA ALA A 283 15.37 12.38 11.35
C ALA A 283 14.43 11.58 12.26
N ASP A 284 13.34 12.21 12.70
CA ASP A 284 12.35 11.60 13.60
C ASP A 284 11.11 11.07 12.86
N ALA A 285 10.72 11.70 11.74
CA ALA A 285 9.53 11.33 10.98
C ALA A 285 9.63 11.70 9.49
N PHE A 286 8.89 10.98 8.65
CA PHE A 286 8.99 11.07 7.19
C PHE A 286 7.64 11.32 6.52
N GLY A 287 7.53 12.37 5.71
CA GLY A 287 6.43 12.59 4.77
C GLY A 287 6.80 12.09 3.38
N VAL A 288 6.20 10.98 2.94
CA VAL A 288 6.59 10.28 1.71
C VAL A 288 5.47 10.35 0.67
N GLY A 289 5.82 10.81 -0.53
CA GLY A 289 4.86 11.10 -1.61
C GLY A 289 4.89 10.07 -2.73
N GLY A 290 5.33 10.51 -3.91
CA GLY A 290 5.24 9.74 -5.16
C GLY A 290 5.95 8.38 -5.16
N SER A 291 6.96 8.15 -4.32
CA SER A 291 7.63 6.84 -4.23
C SER A 291 6.72 5.73 -3.70
N ILE A 292 5.69 6.08 -2.93
CA ILE A 292 4.63 5.18 -2.47
C ILE A 292 3.44 5.25 -3.42
N ALA A 293 2.85 6.44 -3.62
CA ALA A 293 1.59 6.58 -4.36
C ALA A 293 1.70 6.19 -5.85
N SER A 294 2.87 6.41 -6.45
CA SER A 294 3.16 6.04 -7.84
C SER A 294 4.05 4.79 -7.92
N ALA A 295 4.00 3.92 -6.89
CA ALA A 295 4.71 2.66 -6.90
C ALA A 295 4.32 1.83 -8.14
N LYS A 296 5.30 1.09 -8.66
CA LYS A 296 5.06 0.18 -9.79
C LYS A 296 4.07 -0.90 -9.34
N PRO A 297 2.98 -1.14 -10.08
CA PRO A 297 2.07 -2.25 -9.81
C PRO A 297 2.81 -3.59 -9.84
N VAL A 298 2.32 -4.57 -9.09
CA VAL A 298 2.73 -5.97 -9.24
C VAL A 298 2.08 -6.53 -10.50
N ASP A 299 2.86 -7.23 -11.33
CA ASP A 299 2.37 -7.83 -12.58
C ASP A 299 1.63 -9.14 -12.31
N PHE A 300 0.45 -9.05 -11.71
CA PHE A 300 -0.41 -10.20 -11.52
C PHE A 300 -1.04 -10.65 -12.83
N SER A 301 -1.16 -11.96 -13.00
CA SER A 301 -1.94 -12.57 -14.08
C SER A 301 -2.90 -13.62 -13.53
N LEU A 302 -4.06 -13.73 -14.17
CA LEU A 302 -4.98 -14.84 -13.95
C LEU A 302 -4.72 -15.91 -15.02
N ASP A 303 -4.56 -17.16 -14.59
CA ASP A 303 -4.29 -18.26 -15.48
C ASP A 303 -5.13 -19.48 -15.08
N ILE A 304 -5.82 -20.09 -16.05
CA ILE A 304 -6.47 -21.39 -15.84
C ILE A 304 -5.40 -22.45 -15.57
N VAL A 305 -5.56 -23.18 -14.46
CA VAL A 305 -4.66 -24.24 -14.01
C VAL A 305 -5.32 -25.62 -13.98
N GLU A 306 -6.66 -25.65 -14.05
CA GLU A 306 -7.46 -26.87 -14.14
C GLU A 306 -8.73 -26.61 -14.97
N VAL A 307 -9.15 -27.60 -15.75
CA VAL A 307 -10.42 -27.59 -16.47
C VAL A 307 -11.12 -28.93 -16.25
N GLU A 308 -12.36 -28.92 -15.74
CA GLU A 308 -13.15 -30.13 -15.45
C GLU A 308 -12.37 -31.16 -14.60
N GLY A 309 -11.70 -30.70 -13.54
CA GLY A 309 -10.90 -31.55 -12.65
C GLY A 309 -9.56 -32.04 -13.24
N LYS A 310 -9.22 -31.67 -14.47
CA LYS A 310 -7.98 -32.10 -15.14
C LYS A 310 -6.92 -30.98 -15.07
N PRO A 311 -5.74 -31.22 -14.46
CA PRO A 311 -4.66 -30.24 -14.45
C PRO A 311 -4.20 -29.88 -15.87
N VAL A 312 -4.36 -28.61 -16.25
CA VAL A 312 -3.96 -28.09 -17.57
C VAL A 312 -3.66 -26.60 -17.47
N THR A 313 -2.60 -26.14 -18.12
CA THR A 313 -2.27 -24.71 -18.16
C THR A 313 -1.41 -24.37 -19.38
N LYS A 314 -1.13 -23.08 -19.59
CA LYS A 314 -0.26 -22.60 -20.67
C LYS A 314 1.22 -22.69 -20.31
N ARG A 315 2.09 -22.57 -21.32
CA ARG A 315 3.56 -22.54 -21.13
C ARG A 315 3.97 -21.46 -20.12
N GLY A 316 4.92 -21.79 -19.25
CA GLY A 316 5.45 -20.89 -18.23
C GLY A 316 4.59 -20.75 -16.97
N LYS A 317 3.50 -21.52 -16.85
CA LYS A 317 2.61 -21.55 -15.68
C LYS A 317 2.57 -22.96 -15.07
N LEU A 318 2.08 -23.04 -13.84
CA LEU A 318 2.02 -24.27 -13.05
C LEU A 318 0.58 -24.78 -13.01
N SER A 319 0.32 -25.99 -13.52
CA SER A 319 -1.03 -26.57 -13.54
C SER A 319 -1.45 -27.16 -12.19
N GLY A 320 -2.73 -27.51 -12.08
CA GLY A 320 -3.36 -28.14 -10.92
C GLY A 320 -3.74 -27.15 -9.82
N ARG A 321 -4.72 -27.52 -8.99
CA ARG A 321 -5.05 -26.81 -7.75
C ARG A 321 -3.89 -26.92 -6.76
N LYS A 322 -3.64 -25.85 -6.02
CA LYS A 322 -2.49 -25.73 -5.12
C LYS A 322 -2.91 -25.05 -3.83
N GLN A 323 -2.18 -25.33 -2.76
CA GLN A 323 -2.24 -24.62 -1.50
C GLN A 323 -0.84 -24.04 -1.19
N VAL A 324 -0.81 -22.92 -0.48
CA VAL A 324 0.42 -22.34 0.06
C VAL A 324 0.36 -22.46 1.57
N TYR A 325 1.34 -23.14 2.15
CA TYR A 325 1.50 -23.27 3.58
C TYR A 325 2.62 -22.37 4.07
N ARG A 326 2.45 -21.79 5.24
CA ARG A 326 3.47 -20.94 5.88
C ARG A 326 3.65 -21.35 7.32
N CYS A 327 4.91 -21.41 7.78
CA CYS A 327 5.20 -21.57 9.20
C CYS A 327 5.41 -20.22 9.90
N GLU A 328 5.44 -20.24 11.23
CA GLU A 328 5.69 -19.05 12.05
C GLU A 328 7.03 -18.34 11.76
N ASN A 329 8.01 -19.03 11.19
CA ASN A 329 9.32 -18.47 10.83
C ASN A 329 9.35 -17.84 9.42
N GLY A 330 8.21 -17.76 8.72
CA GLY A 330 8.14 -17.15 7.40
C GLY A 330 8.66 -18.03 6.26
N HIS A 331 8.75 -19.35 6.46
CA HIS A 331 9.02 -20.28 5.36
C HIS A 331 7.72 -20.65 4.64
N TYR A 332 7.69 -20.41 3.33
CA TYR A 332 6.53 -20.67 2.47
C TYR A 332 6.73 -21.94 1.64
N HIS A 333 5.67 -22.72 1.51
CA HIS A 333 5.66 -23.99 0.79
C HIS A 333 4.38 -24.14 -0.02
N ARG A 334 4.52 -24.00 -1.34
CA ARG A 334 3.45 -24.32 -2.30
C ARG A 334 3.43 -25.83 -2.57
N VAL A 335 2.27 -26.46 -2.38
CA VAL A 335 2.05 -27.88 -2.63
C VAL A 335 0.77 -28.10 -3.44
N PRO A 336 0.63 -29.23 -4.18
CA PRO A 336 -0.65 -29.65 -4.74
C PRO A 336 -1.76 -29.69 -3.67
N ALA A 337 -2.98 -29.29 -4.02
CA ALA A 337 -4.07 -29.13 -3.05
C ALA A 337 -4.53 -30.43 -2.37
N ASP A 338 -4.28 -31.59 -3.00
CA ASP A 338 -4.53 -32.93 -2.43
C ASP A 338 -3.51 -33.31 -1.34
N LYS A 339 -2.39 -32.60 -1.25
CA LYS A 339 -1.38 -32.81 -0.21
C LYS A 339 -1.57 -31.82 0.92
N LYS A 340 -1.73 -32.35 2.14
CA LYS A 340 -1.70 -31.57 3.37
C LYS A 340 -0.30 -31.55 3.94
N LEU A 341 0.16 -30.36 4.30
CA LEU A 341 1.43 -30.15 4.98
C LEU A 341 1.11 -29.81 6.44
N GLU A 342 1.58 -30.62 7.38
CA GLU A 342 1.37 -30.39 8.82
C GLU A 342 2.59 -29.74 9.49
N LYS A 343 3.79 -30.01 8.95
CA LYS A 343 5.05 -29.47 9.45
C LYS A 343 5.88 -28.85 8.34
N CYS A 344 6.60 -27.79 8.69
CA CYS A 344 7.53 -27.10 7.82
C CYS A 344 8.71 -28.00 7.43
N PRO A 345 8.96 -28.25 6.14
CA PRO A 345 10.10 -29.03 5.66
C PRO A 345 11.47 -28.47 6.03
N VAL A 346 11.57 -27.18 6.38
CA VAL A 346 12.84 -26.51 6.68
C VAL A 346 13.16 -26.56 8.18
N CYS A 347 12.19 -26.24 9.04
CA CYS A 347 12.43 -26.04 10.47
C CYS A 347 11.58 -26.94 11.40
N GLY A 348 10.66 -27.75 10.85
CA GLY A 348 9.81 -28.66 11.61
C GLY A 348 8.66 -28.00 12.39
N ALA A 349 8.55 -26.67 12.39
CA ALA A 349 7.44 -25.93 13.00
C ALA A 349 6.09 -26.25 12.34
N GLU A 350 5.00 -25.99 13.04
CA GLU A 350 3.65 -26.10 12.48
C GLU A 350 3.47 -25.11 11.32
N VAL A 351 2.66 -25.51 10.34
CA VAL A 351 2.30 -24.67 9.20
C VAL A 351 0.80 -24.42 9.13
N GLU A 352 0.42 -23.26 8.66
CA GLU A 352 -0.97 -22.90 8.36
C GLU A 352 -1.20 -22.78 6.85
N PRO A 353 -2.36 -23.22 6.34
CA PRO A 353 -2.76 -22.95 4.96
C PRO A 353 -3.16 -21.48 4.80
N LEU A 354 -2.67 -20.83 3.74
CA LEU A 354 -2.92 -19.41 3.49
C LEU A 354 -4.13 -19.16 2.60
N LEU A 355 -4.39 -19.98 1.58
CA LEU A 355 -5.56 -19.81 0.73
C LEU A 355 -6.80 -20.33 1.46
N LYS A 356 -7.67 -19.40 1.87
CA LYS A 356 -8.91 -19.65 2.61
C LYS A 356 -10.13 -19.26 1.76
N PRO A 357 -11.31 -19.89 1.97
CA PRO A 357 -12.54 -19.47 1.31
C PRO A 357 -12.82 -17.99 1.59
N LEU A 358 -12.94 -17.20 0.52
CA LEU A 358 -13.34 -15.79 0.55
C LEU A 358 -14.82 -15.66 0.14
N ILE A 359 -15.19 -16.37 -0.92
CA ILE A 359 -16.55 -16.44 -1.46
C ILE A 359 -16.94 -17.89 -1.70
N GLU A 360 -18.15 -18.27 -1.28
CA GLU A 360 -18.79 -19.54 -1.63
C GLU A 360 -20.08 -19.26 -2.40
N ASN A 361 -20.13 -19.72 -3.66
CA ASN A 361 -21.28 -19.54 -4.57
C ASN A 361 -21.82 -18.09 -4.61
N GLY A 362 -20.92 -17.10 -4.66
CA GLY A 362 -21.27 -15.68 -4.71
C GLY A 362 -21.52 -15.02 -3.34
N GLU A 363 -21.55 -15.76 -2.25
CA GLU A 363 -21.68 -15.19 -0.90
C GLU A 363 -20.29 -15.00 -0.26
N ILE A 364 -20.02 -13.80 0.26
CA ILE A 364 -18.78 -13.54 1.00
C ILE A 364 -18.86 -14.26 2.35
N VAL A 365 -17.98 -15.25 2.55
CA VAL A 365 -17.95 -16.09 3.77
C VAL A 365 -16.80 -15.75 4.72
N ALA A 366 -15.80 -14.99 4.24
CA ALA A 366 -14.70 -14.52 5.08
C ALA A 366 -15.04 -13.22 5.80
N GLU A 367 -14.40 -13.01 6.94
CA GLU A 367 -14.36 -11.70 7.59
C GLU A 367 -13.47 -10.74 6.78
N LEU A 368 -13.95 -9.51 6.60
CA LEU A 368 -13.20 -8.42 5.95
C LEU A 368 -12.70 -7.47 7.05
N PRO A 369 -11.46 -7.64 7.54
CA PRO A 369 -10.94 -6.87 8.66
C PRO A 369 -10.77 -5.39 8.31
N LYS A 370 -10.78 -4.54 9.33
CA LYS A 370 -10.54 -3.10 9.13
C LYS A 370 -9.10 -2.83 8.71
N ALA A 371 -8.88 -1.73 7.99
CA ALA A 371 -7.54 -1.35 7.51
C ALA A 371 -6.46 -1.33 8.62
N ARG A 372 -6.81 -0.95 9.85
CA ARG A 372 -5.89 -0.97 11.00
C ARG A 372 -5.47 -2.37 11.41
N GLU A 373 -6.39 -3.33 11.45
CA GLU A 373 -6.09 -4.73 11.79
C GLU A 373 -5.19 -5.35 10.71
N ILE A 374 -5.44 -5.04 9.43
CA ILE A 374 -4.58 -5.49 8.33
C ILE A 374 -3.17 -4.88 8.46
N ARG A 375 -3.07 -3.59 8.78
CA ARG A 375 -1.79 -2.91 9.02
C ARG A 375 -1.02 -3.56 10.17
N GLU A 376 -1.69 -3.89 11.27
CA GLU A 376 -1.08 -4.56 12.42
C GLU A 376 -0.53 -5.93 12.00
N TYR A 377 -1.30 -6.71 11.23
CA TYR A 377 -0.88 -7.98 10.67
C TYR A 377 0.35 -7.85 9.75
N VAL A 378 0.41 -6.81 8.91
CA VAL A 378 1.57 -6.52 8.04
C VAL A 378 2.82 -6.24 8.89
N LEU A 379 2.71 -5.37 9.89
CA LEU A 379 3.85 -4.98 10.74
C LEU A 379 4.33 -6.13 11.63
N GLU A 380 3.41 -6.99 12.11
CA GLU A 380 3.77 -8.20 12.85
C GLU A 380 4.58 -9.15 11.97
N GLN A 381 4.10 -9.45 10.76
CA GLN A 381 4.81 -10.31 9.81
C GLN A 381 6.20 -9.76 9.48
N ALA A 382 6.31 -8.44 9.24
CA ALA A 382 7.58 -7.80 8.92
C ALA A 382 8.63 -8.02 10.02
N LYS A 383 8.24 -7.86 11.29
CA LYS A 383 9.11 -8.09 12.44
C LYS A 383 9.40 -9.59 12.64
N LYS A 384 8.35 -10.41 12.62
CA LYS A 384 8.43 -11.85 12.91
C LYS A 384 9.31 -12.59 11.90
N PHE A 385 9.18 -12.25 10.61
CA PHE A 385 9.95 -12.89 9.54
C PHE A 385 11.29 -12.21 9.29
N GLY A 386 11.64 -11.17 10.06
CA GLY A 386 12.88 -10.42 9.89
C GLY A 386 13.04 -9.85 8.48
N LEU A 387 11.95 -9.31 7.91
CA LEU A 387 11.98 -8.82 6.53
C LEU A 387 13.00 -7.69 6.40
N SER A 388 13.88 -7.85 5.41
CA SER A 388 14.85 -6.83 5.04
C SER A 388 14.54 -6.28 3.65
N LEU A 389 15.29 -5.25 3.27
CA LEU A 389 15.18 -4.62 1.95
C LEU A 389 16.01 -5.32 0.88
N GLU A 390 16.83 -6.32 1.26
CA GLU A 390 17.72 -7.09 0.39
C GLU A 390 17.04 -8.28 -0.30
#